data_AF-A0A965IER9-F1
#
_entry.id   AF-A0A965IER9-F1
#
_cell.length_a   1.000
_cell.length_b   1.000
_cell.length_c   1.000
_cell.angle_alpha   90.00
_cell.angle_beta   90.00
_cell.angle_gamma   90.00
#
_symmetry.space_group_name_H-M   'P 1'
#
loop_
_entity.id
_entity.type
_entity.pdbx_description
1 polymer ?
#
loop_
_entity_poly.entity_id
_entity_poly.type
_entity_poly.pdbx_seq_one_letter_code
_entity_poly.pdbx_strand_id
1 'polypeptide(L)'
;MRYLLLFYVYAYINRMSIYTLSTFKQEVKVSLADKLEYGEIYTPFALIEQMLDLFAPTVFQDPSKTWFDVGAGQGYFSMCVFARLNTGLATWQPDETVRKKHIVEKMLYMLELKPSNVAALRAMFGDQANISAVDFLTYAEPQQYDYIIGNPPYNAHGLKKVPTNKVRDKKKDGETVWVQFIDKALTLLQPTTGQLCLIVPALWLKPDKSGLHQRLTRYTLEKIQCFSSNETNALFKGAAQTPTCFFLLTNTSAPEPQTIQLYDNRQKTYVAFSHRHGHPLPMFAAHLIQHLQPWLALAGPIAVEKTNMPSKKSRFGPTYTYANITTCVLDGLEPRLVVNYSDTPQAFHGEKKLVLAHKMYGLPYWDKDGHYGIANRDNYVIWHKTDAELAQLAAFLSTHFVRYLFAAGRYRMQCLEKYVFEFIPDITRLSGFPQEITDETIAAFFGLDTATKSHIMRQKNYGRFL
;
A
#
# COMPACT_ATOMS: atom_id res chain seq x y z
N MET A 1 -55.72 8.31 -17.72
CA MET A 1 -54.47 7.49 -17.73
C MET A 1 -53.18 8.30 -17.57
N ARG A 2 -52.92 9.37 -18.35
CA ARG A 2 -51.68 10.18 -18.22
C ARG A 2 -51.46 10.84 -16.84
N TYR A 3 -52.52 11.33 -16.18
CA TYR A 3 -52.42 11.94 -14.85
C TYR A 3 -52.15 10.94 -13.72
N LEU A 4 -52.65 9.70 -13.81
CA LEU A 4 -52.36 8.65 -12.82
C LEU A 4 -50.90 8.19 -12.91
N LEU A 5 -50.33 8.13 -14.12
CA LEU A 5 -48.92 7.76 -14.34
C LEU A 5 -47.97 8.83 -13.78
N LEU A 6 -48.29 10.11 -13.98
CA LEU A 6 -47.55 11.23 -13.40
C LEU A 6 -47.62 11.24 -11.87
N PHE A 7 -48.79 10.96 -11.27
CA PHE A 7 -48.94 10.89 -9.81
C PHE A 7 -48.19 9.69 -9.21
N TYR A 8 -48.21 8.54 -9.88
CA TYR A 8 -47.45 7.35 -9.45
C TYR A 8 -45.95 7.58 -9.51
N VAL A 9 -45.47 8.20 -10.60
CA VAL A 9 -44.06 8.60 -10.75
C VAL A 9 -43.68 9.60 -9.65
N TYR A 10 -44.49 10.64 -9.41
CA TYR A 10 -44.23 11.69 -8.41
C TYR A 10 -44.26 11.18 -6.96
N ALA A 11 -45.19 10.28 -6.61
CA ALA A 11 -45.28 9.68 -5.27
C ALA A 11 -44.21 8.60 -5.02
N TYR A 12 -43.73 7.93 -6.07
CA TYR A 12 -42.68 6.92 -6.02
C TYR A 12 -41.28 7.53 -5.87
N ILE A 13 -41.03 8.63 -6.58
CA ILE A 13 -39.77 9.38 -6.55
C ILE A 13 -39.51 10.03 -5.18
N ASN A 14 -40.57 10.40 -4.46
CA ASN A 14 -40.47 10.90 -3.07
C ASN A 14 -40.00 9.83 -2.05
N ARG A 15 -39.78 8.57 -2.46
CA ARG A 15 -39.17 7.53 -1.62
C ARG A 15 -37.66 7.36 -1.83
N MET A 16 -37.04 8.00 -2.82
CA MET A 16 -35.59 8.00 -2.96
C MET A 16 -35.01 8.97 -1.93
N SER A 17 -34.58 8.45 -0.79
CA SER A 17 -33.94 9.23 0.26
C SER A 17 -32.48 9.51 -0.10
N ILE A 18 -32.24 10.20 -1.22
CA ILE A 18 -30.90 10.60 -1.59
C ILE A 18 -30.56 11.85 -0.78
N TYR A 19 -30.11 11.61 0.45
CA TYR A 19 -29.65 12.63 1.37
C TYR A 19 -28.58 13.51 0.72
N THR A 20 -28.61 14.81 1.03
CA THR A 20 -27.49 15.69 0.70
C THR A 20 -26.29 15.26 1.53
N LEU A 21 -25.15 14.92 0.88
CA LEU A 21 -23.91 14.50 1.55
C LEU A 21 -23.52 15.39 2.73
N SER A 22 -23.71 16.70 2.60
CA SER A 22 -23.40 17.69 3.64
C SER A 22 -24.20 17.53 4.95
N THR A 23 -25.35 16.87 4.89
CA THR A 23 -26.25 16.65 6.04
C THR A 23 -26.21 15.21 6.55
N PHE A 24 -25.59 14.29 5.81
CA PHE A 24 -25.52 12.88 6.18
C PHE A 24 -24.47 12.66 7.27
N LYS A 25 -24.89 12.14 8.42
CA LYS A 25 -23.98 11.80 9.51
C LYS A 25 -23.35 10.43 9.26
N GLN A 26 -22.08 10.42 8.86
CA GLN A 26 -21.36 9.17 8.62
C GLN A 26 -21.08 8.40 9.91
N GLU A 27 -21.55 7.15 9.97
CA GLU A 27 -21.19 6.19 11.00
C GLU A 27 -19.96 5.40 10.55
N VAL A 28 -18.85 5.52 11.28
CA VAL A 28 -17.57 4.84 10.95
C VAL A 28 -17.17 3.80 11.99
N LYS A 29 -18.01 3.55 12.99
CA LYS A 29 -17.79 2.50 13.99
C LYS A 29 -18.34 1.18 13.44
N VAL A 30 -17.57 0.12 13.64
CA VAL A 30 -17.94 -1.24 13.22
C VAL A 30 -17.85 -2.17 14.43
N SER A 31 -18.76 -3.12 14.53
CA SER A 31 -18.72 -4.14 15.58
C SER A 31 -17.49 -5.05 15.41
N LEU A 32 -16.95 -5.58 16.51
CA LEU A 32 -15.84 -6.52 16.42
C LEU A 32 -16.24 -7.80 15.67
N ALA A 33 -17.48 -8.25 15.84
CA ALA A 33 -18.01 -9.43 15.15
C ALA A 33 -18.00 -9.24 13.63
N ASP A 34 -18.55 -8.12 13.14
CA ASP A 34 -18.61 -7.84 11.70
C ASP A 34 -17.22 -7.63 11.10
N LYS A 35 -16.33 -6.99 11.84
CA LYS A 35 -14.94 -6.82 11.43
C LYS A 35 -14.21 -8.15 11.28
N LEU A 36 -14.52 -9.13 12.14
CA LEU A 36 -13.91 -10.46 12.09
C LEU A 36 -14.52 -11.31 10.98
N GLU A 37 -15.85 -11.31 10.83
CA GLU A 37 -16.55 -12.15 9.87
C GLU A 37 -16.40 -11.62 8.43
N TYR A 38 -16.75 -10.34 8.23
CA TYR A 38 -16.87 -9.72 6.91
C TYR A 38 -15.68 -8.82 6.55
N GLY A 39 -14.73 -8.59 7.47
CA GLY A 39 -13.68 -7.61 7.25
C GLY A 39 -14.19 -6.17 7.21
N GLU A 40 -15.38 -5.91 7.78
CA GLU A 40 -16.10 -4.65 7.62
C GLU A 40 -15.31 -3.46 8.20
N ILE A 41 -15.09 -2.45 7.35
CA ILE A 41 -14.49 -1.17 7.68
C ILE A 41 -15.14 -0.10 6.80
N TYR A 42 -15.67 0.96 7.41
CA TYR A 42 -16.23 2.07 6.63
C TYR A 42 -15.16 3.10 6.27
N THR A 43 -15.10 3.44 4.98
CA THR A 43 -14.18 4.46 4.45
C THR A 43 -14.73 5.86 4.70
N PRO A 44 -13.99 6.76 5.35
CA PRO A 44 -14.44 8.14 5.58
C PRO A 44 -14.71 8.90 4.28
N PHE A 45 -15.73 9.76 4.22
CA PHE A 45 -16.04 10.54 3.02
C PHE A 45 -14.85 11.35 2.50
N ALA A 46 -14.08 11.98 3.38
CA ALA A 46 -12.88 12.74 2.98
C ALA A 46 -11.84 11.89 2.24
N LEU A 47 -11.75 10.59 2.56
CA LEU A 47 -10.85 9.67 1.86
C LEU A 47 -11.44 9.18 0.54
N ILE A 48 -12.77 8.99 0.48
CA ILE A 48 -13.48 8.66 -0.76
C ILE A 48 -13.35 9.80 -1.78
N GLU A 49 -13.53 11.06 -1.36
CA GLU A 49 -13.36 12.22 -2.25
C GLU A 49 -11.94 12.29 -2.83
N GLN A 50 -10.91 12.02 -2.02
CA GLN A 50 -9.52 11.93 -2.51
C GLN A 50 -9.34 10.83 -3.57
N MET A 51 -10.02 9.69 -3.41
CA MET A 51 -10.01 8.61 -4.40
C MET A 51 -10.73 9.00 -5.68
N LEU A 52 -11.85 9.74 -5.59
CA LEU A 52 -12.59 10.22 -6.74
C LEU A 52 -11.87 11.35 -7.49
N ASP A 53 -11.00 12.12 -6.81
CA ASP A 53 -10.12 13.13 -7.42
C ASP A 53 -8.99 12.55 -8.27
N LEU A 54 -8.77 11.23 -8.23
CA LEU A 54 -7.85 10.57 -9.14
C LEU A 54 -8.35 10.62 -10.59
N PHE A 55 -9.67 10.46 -10.76
CA PHE A 55 -10.31 10.41 -12.07
C PHE A 55 -10.31 11.79 -12.74
N ALA A 56 -10.35 11.80 -14.07
CA ALA A 56 -10.55 13.03 -14.82
C ALA A 56 -11.96 13.59 -14.52
N PRO A 57 -12.16 14.90 -14.28
CA PRO A 57 -13.48 15.45 -13.95
C PRO A 57 -14.58 15.16 -15.00
N THR A 58 -14.20 14.90 -16.24
CA THR A 58 -15.10 14.56 -17.35
C THR A 58 -15.80 13.21 -17.17
N VAL A 59 -15.25 12.28 -16.39
CA VAL A 59 -15.90 10.96 -16.15
C VAL A 59 -17.25 11.09 -15.47
N PHE A 60 -17.47 12.18 -14.72
CA PHE A 60 -18.73 12.44 -14.01
C PHE A 60 -19.77 13.19 -14.87
N GLN A 61 -19.46 13.44 -16.16
CA GLN A 61 -20.30 14.20 -17.09
C GLN A 61 -20.84 13.33 -18.24
N ASP A 62 -20.50 12.04 -18.27
CA ASP A 62 -20.95 11.12 -19.32
C ASP A 62 -22.09 10.21 -18.79
N PRO A 63 -23.34 10.41 -19.25
CA PRO A 63 -24.51 9.67 -18.77
C PRO A 63 -24.55 8.21 -19.25
N SER A 64 -23.65 7.81 -20.17
CA SER A 64 -23.57 6.44 -20.69
C SER A 64 -22.72 5.52 -19.83
N LYS A 65 -21.97 6.07 -18.87
CA LYS A 65 -20.97 5.32 -18.09
C LYS A 65 -21.54 4.66 -16.85
N THR A 66 -20.96 3.52 -16.52
CA THR A 66 -21.36 2.69 -15.37
C THR A 66 -20.29 2.66 -14.28
N TRP A 67 -20.74 2.69 -13.03
CA TRP A 67 -19.91 2.65 -11.83
C TRP A 67 -20.32 1.46 -10.97
N PHE A 68 -19.35 0.67 -10.53
CA PHE A 68 -19.57 -0.52 -9.72
C PHE A 68 -18.81 -0.47 -8.40
N ASP A 69 -19.55 -0.47 -7.29
CA ASP A 69 -19.04 -0.49 -5.91
C ASP A 69 -18.98 -1.94 -5.41
N VAL A 70 -17.77 -2.54 -5.41
CA VAL A 70 -17.55 -4.00 -5.28
C VAL A 70 -17.41 -4.49 -3.83
N GLY A 71 -17.97 -3.76 -2.90
CA GLY A 71 -17.94 -4.03 -1.46
C GLY A 71 -18.61 -2.86 -0.74
N ALA A 72 -19.84 -2.58 -1.16
CA ALA A 72 -20.48 -1.30 -0.95
C ALA A 72 -20.65 -0.94 0.52
N GLY A 73 -20.75 -1.94 1.42
CA GLY A 73 -21.06 -1.73 2.81
C GLY A 73 -22.37 -0.94 2.92
N GLN A 74 -22.34 0.17 3.64
CA GLN A 74 -23.49 1.08 3.72
C GLN A 74 -23.61 2.05 2.54
N GLY A 75 -22.76 1.96 1.51
CA GLY A 75 -22.90 2.69 0.25
C GLY A 75 -22.19 4.04 0.19
N TYR A 76 -21.23 4.30 1.09
CA TYR A 76 -20.57 5.61 1.16
C TYR A 76 -19.82 6.00 -0.11
N PHE A 77 -19.19 5.04 -0.81
CA PHE A 77 -18.58 5.30 -2.12
C PHE A 77 -19.64 5.71 -3.15
N SER A 78 -20.69 4.89 -3.25
CA SER A 78 -21.84 5.14 -4.13
C SER A 78 -22.53 6.49 -3.87
N MET A 79 -22.60 6.96 -2.62
CA MET A 79 -23.14 8.28 -2.29
C MET A 79 -22.27 9.42 -2.85
N CYS A 80 -20.95 9.34 -2.70
CA CYS A 80 -20.02 10.32 -3.23
C CYS A 80 -20.07 10.37 -4.77
N VAL A 81 -20.06 9.20 -5.43
CA VAL A 81 -20.20 9.12 -6.88
C VAL A 81 -21.53 9.69 -7.34
N PHE A 82 -22.63 9.33 -6.67
CA PHE A 82 -23.95 9.87 -6.96
C PHE A 82 -23.95 11.39 -6.95
N ALA A 83 -23.36 12.02 -5.92
CA ALA A 83 -23.35 13.47 -5.80
C ALA A 83 -22.53 14.16 -6.91
N ARG A 84 -21.37 13.58 -7.29
CA ARG A 84 -20.57 14.07 -8.42
C ARG A 84 -21.32 13.94 -9.74
N LEU A 85 -21.97 12.80 -9.98
CA LEU A 85 -22.79 12.56 -11.18
C LEU A 85 -24.00 13.49 -11.23
N ASN A 86 -24.73 13.67 -10.13
CA ASN A 86 -25.90 14.55 -10.11
C ASN A 86 -25.54 16.01 -10.42
N THR A 87 -24.33 16.43 -10.05
CA THR A 87 -23.79 17.74 -10.40
C THR A 87 -23.31 17.79 -11.85
N GLY A 88 -22.46 16.84 -12.25
CA GLY A 88 -21.83 16.81 -13.58
C GLY A 88 -22.82 16.60 -14.74
N LEU A 89 -23.94 15.92 -14.48
CA LEU A 89 -24.98 15.64 -15.47
C LEU A 89 -26.10 16.69 -15.52
N ALA A 90 -26.00 17.78 -14.75
CA ALA A 90 -27.06 18.79 -14.68
C ALA A 90 -27.33 19.47 -16.04
N THR A 91 -26.31 19.63 -16.88
CA THR A 91 -26.48 20.16 -18.24
C THR A 91 -27.13 19.16 -19.18
N TRP A 92 -26.81 17.86 -19.05
CA TRP A 92 -27.37 16.80 -19.90
C TRP A 92 -28.85 16.54 -19.61
N GLN A 93 -29.23 16.50 -18.33
CA GLN A 93 -30.61 16.34 -17.89
C GLN A 93 -30.93 17.36 -16.80
N PRO A 94 -31.48 18.54 -17.14
CA PRO A 94 -31.74 19.61 -16.17
C PRO A 94 -32.74 19.23 -15.08
N ASP A 95 -33.73 18.38 -15.41
CA ASP A 95 -34.67 17.86 -14.42
C ASP A 95 -33.93 16.94 -13.45
N GLU A 96 -33.72 17.43 -12.23
CA GLU A 96 -32.99 16.70 -11.21
C GLU A 96 -33.64 15.35 -10.91
N THR A 97 -34.97 15.28 -10.89
CA THR A 97 -35.68 14.04 -10.60
C THR A 97 -35.41 12.97 -11.66
N VAL A 98 -35.50 13.32 -12.94
CA VAL A 98 -35.18 12.40 -14.04
C VAL A 98 -33.70 12.03 -14.03
N ARG A 99 -32.82 12.98 -13.75
CA ARG A 99 -31.37 12.78 -13.65
C ARG A 99 -30.99 11.80 -12.53
N LYS A 100 -31.52 12.00 -11.31
CA LYS A 100 -31.28 11.12 -10.16
C LYS A 100 -31.74 9.69 -10.44
N LYS A 101 -32.92 9.54 -11.06
CA LYS A 101 -33.45 8.24 -11.48
C LYS A 101 -32.50 7.55 -12.46
N HIS A 102 -32.02 8.27 -13.49
CA HIS A 102 -31.06 7.73 -14.45
C HIS A 102 -29.78 7.26 -13.78
N ILE A 103 -29.21 8.08 -12.88
CA ILE A 103 -27.98 7.72 -12.15
C ILE A 103 -28.17 6.41 -11.36
N VAL A 104 -29.24 6.31 -10.58
CA VAL A 104 -29.47 5.13 -9.71
C VAL A 104 -29.83 3.87 -10.49
N GLU A 105 -30.67 3.99 -11.53
CA GLU A 105 -31.18 2.82 -12.26
C GLU A 105 -30.27 2.38 -13.41
N LYS A 106 -29.42 3.27 -13.94
CA LYS A 106 -28.62 3.00 -15.16
C LYS A 106 -27.12 3.13 -14.99
N MET A 107 -26.63 3.89 -14.00
CA MET A 107 -25.21 4.17 -13.86
C MET A 107 -24.60 3.49 -12.63
N LEU A 108 -25.29 3.49 -11.49
CA LEU A 108 -24.76 2.95 -10.24
C LEU A 108 -25.13 1.49 -10.05
N TYR A 109 -24.11 0.68 -9.76
CA TYR A 109 -24.21 -0.71 -9.38
C TYR A 109 -23.48 -0.91 -8.06
N MET A 110 -24.08 -1.70 -7.17
CA MET A 110 -23.59 -1.95 -5.82
C MET A 110 -23.65 -3.44 -5.54
N LEU A 111 -22.59 -3.99 -4.96
CA LEU A 111 -22.60 -5.37 -4.48
C LEU A 111 -22.22 -5.40 -3.01
N GLU A 112 -23.01 -6.15 -2.24
CA GLU A 112 -22.85 -6.25 -0.80
C GLU A 112 -23.31 -7.62 -0.30
N LEU A 113 -22.52 -8.22 0.60
CA LEU A 113 -22.77 -9.56 1.13
C LEU A 113 -23.65 -9.52 2.40
N LYS A 114 -23.47 -8.54 3.28
CA LYS A 114 -24.10 -8.51 4.60
C LYS A 114 -25.56 -8.03 4.49
N PRO A 115 -26.56 -8.82 4.93
CA PRO A 115 -27.97 -8.45 4.77
C PRO A 115 -28.37 -7.10 5.39
N SER A 116 -27.78 -6.72 6.53
CA SER A 116 -28.06 -5.42 7.17
C SER A 116 -27.57 -4.24 6.32
N ASN A 117 -26.44 -4.41 5.63
CA ASN A 117 -25.90 -3.40 4.74
C ASN A 117 -26.74 -3.31 3.47
N VAL A 118 -27.16 -4.45 2.91
CA VAL A 118 -28.12 -4.49 1.78
C VAL A 118 -29.40 -3.74 2.13
N ALA A 119 -29.95 -3.94 3.33
CA ALA A 119 -31.13 -3.19 3.79
C ALA A 119 -30.88 -1.69 3.87
N ALA A 120 -29.71 -1.26 4.36
CA ALA A 120 -29.31 0.15 4.40
C ALA A 120 -29.18 0.75 2.99
N LEU A 121 -28.57 0.02 2.05
CA LEU A 121 -28.45 0.43 0.65
C LEU A 121 -29.83 0.62 0.00
N ARG A 122 -30.75 -0.33 0.21
CA ARG A 122 -32.13 -0.26 -0.31
C ARG A 122 -32.90 0.91 0.29
N ALA A 123 -32.76 1.16 1.60
CA ALA A 123 -33.37 2.32 2.25
C ALA A 123 -32.85 3.65 1.69
N MET A 124 -31.58 3.71 1.30
CA MET A 124 -30.94 4.93 0.82
C MET A 124 -31.17 5.18 -0.69
N PHE A 125 -30.93 4.19 -1.53
CA PHE A 125 -30.99 4.34 -2.99
C PHE A 125 -32.34 3.90 -3.59
N GLY A 126 -33.18 3.22 -2.82
CA GLY A 126 -34.48 2.72 -3.24
C GLY A 126 -34.44 1.32 -3.86
N ASP A 127 -35.62 0.73 -4.01
CA ASP A 127 -35.77 -0.66 -4.46
C ASP A 127 -35.40 -0.89 -5.93
N GLN A 128 -35.33 0.17 -6.76
CA GLN A 128 -34.92 0.07 -8.17
C GLN A 128 -33.42 0.21 -8.38
N ALA A 129 -32.66 0.51 -7.33
CA ALA A 129 -31.21 0.56 -7.44
C ALA A 129 -30.63 -0.81 -7.80
N ASN A 130 -29.56 -0.82 -8.60
CA ASN A 130 -28.87 -2.06 -8.98
C ASN A 130 -28.01 -2.58 -7.82
N ILE A 131 -28.64 -3.19 -6.81
CA ILE A 131 -27.98 -3.75 -5.62
C ILE A 131 -28.03 -5.29 -5.68
N SER A 132 -26.85 -5.91 -5.78
CA SER A 132 -26.66 -7.36 -5.77
C SER A 132 -26.28 -7.84 -4.36
N ALA A 133 -27.14 -8.67 -3.76
CA ALA A 133 -26.98 -9.20 -2.41
C ALA A 133 -26.28 -10.58 -2.41
N VAL A 134 -25.04 -10.64 -2.87
CA VAL A 134 -24.28 -11.89 -3.06
C VAL A 134 -22.79 -11.69 -2.78
N ASP A 135 -22.04 -12.79 -2.71
CA ASP A 135 -20.57 -12.75 -2.63
C ASP A 135 -19.97 -12.28 -3.97
N PHE A 136 -19.08 -11.29 -3.90
CA PHE A 136 -18.39 -10.72 -5.06
C PHE A 136 -17.55 -11.75 -5.82
N LEU A 137 -16.90 -12.64 -5.08
CA LEU A 137 -15.97 -13.63 -5.65
C LEU A 137 -16.73 -14.70 -6.46
N THR A 138 -17.97 -14.98 -6.09
CA THR A 138 -18.87 -15.88 -6.82
C THR A 138 -19.88 -15.14 -7.70
N TYR A 139 -19.78 -13.82 -7.81
CA TYR A 139 -20.73 -13.01 -8.58
C TYR A 139 -20.70 -13.44 -10.05
N ALA A 140 -21.86 -13.93 -10.51
CA ALA A 140 -22.08 -14.26 -11.91
C ALA A 140 -22.19 -12.96 -12.71
N GLU A 141 -21.23 -12.75 -13.60
CA GLU A 141 -20.97 -11.47 -14.26
C GLU A 141 -22.08 -11.16 -15.27
N PRO A 142 -22.93 -10.13 -15.05
CA PRO A 142 -23.99 -9.81 -16.02
C PRO A 142 -23.51 -8.86 -17.11
N GLN A 143 -22.44 -8.10 -16.86
CA GLN A 143 -21.87 -7.08 -17.74
C GLN A 143 -20.47 -6.64 -17.27
N GLN A 144 -19.80 -5.85 -18.12
CA GLN A 144 -18.59 -5.11 -17.79
C GLN A 144 -18.89 -3.64 -17.45
N TYR A 145 -18.05 -3.02 -16.64
CA TYR A 145 -18.26 -1.68 -16.08
C TYR A 145 -17.14 -0.71 -16.47
N ASP A 146 -17.48 0.56 -16.67
CA ASP A 146 -16.51 1.59 -17.01
C ASP A 146 -15.62 1.95 -15.80
N TYR A 147 -16.20 1.98 -14.61
CA TYR A 147 -15.49 2.34 -13.38
C TYR A 147 -15.81 1.33 -12.28
N ILE A 148 -14.78 0.76 -11.66
CA ILE A 148 -14.92 -0.07 -10.47
C ILE A 148 -14.22 0.61 -9.30
N ILE A 149 -14.94 0.75 -8.17
CA ILE A 149 -14.47 1.43 -6.98
C ILE A 149 -14.75 0.64 -5.71
N GLY A 150 -14.08 1.02 -4.62
CA GLY A 150 -14.44 0.55 -3.28
C GLY A 150 -13.26 0.35 -2.34
N ASN A 151 -13.58 -0.21 -1.17
CA ASN A 151 -12.64 -0.68 -0.16
C ASN A 151 -12.94 -2.16 0.11
N PRO A 152 -12.37 -3.09 -0.67
CA PRO A 152 -12.67 -4.50 -0.52
C PRO A 152 -12.20 -5.01 0.85
N PRO A 153 -12.83 -6.05 1.41
CA PRO A 153 -12.38 -6.63 2.67
C PRO A 153 -10.96 -7.20 2.53
N TYR A 154 -10.09 -6.89 3.49
CA TYR A 154 -8.70 -7.37 3.44
C TYR A 154 -8.59 -8.83 3.88
N ASN A 155 -9.47 -9.25 4.79
CA ASN A 155 -9.60 -10.63 5.19
C ASN A 155 -11.08 -11.01 5.37
N ALA A 156 -11.39 -12.28 5.25
CA ALA A 156 -12.69 -12.86 5.55
C ALA A 156 -12.55 -14.05 6.51
N HIS A 157 -13.63 -14.37 7.24
CA HIS A 157 -13.70 -15.52 8.17
C HIS A 157 -12.62 -15.49 9.26
N GLY A 158 -12.34 -14.29 9.79
CA GLY A 158 -11.43 -14.05 10.90
C GLY A 158 -10.13 -13.34 10.50
N LEU A 159 -9.33 -12.97 11.51
CA LEU A 159 -7.99 -12.41 11.25
C LEU A 159 -6.97 -13.53 11.01
N LYS A 160 -5.93 -13.24 10.23
CA LYS A 160 -4.74 -14.08 10.19
C LYS A 160 -3.89 -13.93 11.45
N LYS A 161 -3.34 -15.03 11.95
CA LYS A 161 -2.34 -15.03 13.01
C LYS A 161 -1.09 -14.31 12.55
N VAL A 162 -0.80 -13.18 13.19
CA VAL A 162 0.50 -12.50 13.05
C VAL A 162 1.59 -13.22 13.84
N PRO A 163 2.87 -13.17 13.43
CA PRO A 163 3.95 -13.92 14.08
C PRO A 163 4.12 -13.64 15.59
N THR A 164 3.70 -12.48 16.06
CA THR A 164 3.77 -12.06 17.47
C THR A 164 2.68 -12.67 18.34
N ASN A 165 1.61 -13.20 17.76
CA ASN A 165 0.54 -13.86 18.50
C ASN A 165 0.89 -15.34 18.71
N LYS A 166 1.27 -15.74 19.93
CA LYS A 166 1.59 -17.14 20.26
C LYS A 166 0.35 -17.99 20.60
N VAL A 167 -0.80 -17.36 20.83
CA VAL A 167 -2.02 -17.99 21.38
C VAL A 167 -2.94 -18.54 20.28
N ARG A 168 -3.10 -17.84 19.16
CA ARG A 168 -3.99 -18.31 18.07
C ARG A 168 -3.41 -19.52 17.33
N ASP A 169 -4.26 -20.45 16.94
CA ASP A 169 -3.88 -21.54 16.04
C ASP A 169 -3.89 -21.04 14.58
N LYS A 170 -2.82 -21.33 13.84
CA LYS A 170 -2.67 -20.99 12.43
C LYS A 170 -3.69 -21.75 11.55
N LYS A 171 -4.21 -22.88 12.03
CA LYS A 171 -5.27 -23.65 11.35
C LYS A 171 -6.63 -22.95 11.39
N LYS A 172 -6.78 -21.87 12.18
CA LYS A 172 -8.00 -21.06 12.33
C LYS A 172 -7.79 -19.61 11.85
N ASP A 173 -6.88 -19.45 10.89
CA ASP A 173 -6.63 -18.16 10.24
C ASP A 173 -7.74 -17.86 9.25
N GLY A 174 -8.19 -16.61 9.21
CA GLY A 174 -9.03 -16.16 8.11
C GLY A 174 -8.27 -16.07 6.80
N GLU A 175 -8.98 -15.81 5.73
CA GLU A 175 -8.45 -15.81 4.37
C GLU A 175 -8.13 -14.39 3.91
N THR A 176 -7.08 -14.21 3.11
CA THR A 176 -6.78 -12.89 2.52
C THR A 176 -7.48 -12.82 1.18
N VAL A 177 -8.49 -11.96 1.06
CA VAL A 177 -9.41 -11.95 -0.08
C VAL A 177 -9.23 -10.76 -1.03
N TRP A 178 -8.65 -9.64 -0.57
CA TRP A 178 -8.48 -8.44 -1.41
C TRP A 178 -7.71 -8.66 -2.72
N VAL A 179 -6.80 -9.65 -2.78
CA VAL A 179 -6.11 -10.04 -4.02
C VAL A 179 -7.09 -10.61 -5.04
N GLN A 180 -7.98 -11.50 -4.60
CA GLN A 180 -9.01 -12.11 -5.45
C GLN A 180 -10.06 -11.07 -5.87
N PHE A 181 -10.38 -10.11 -5.01
CA PHE A 181 -11.23 -8.97 -5.37
C PHE A 181 -10.61 -8.16 -6.51
N ILE A 182 -9.31 -7.87 -6.45
CA ILE A 182 -8.64 -7.16 -7.55
C ILE A 182 -8.68 -7.99 -8.84
N ASP A 183 -8.32 -9.28 -8.77
CA ASP A 183 -8.31 -10.15 -9.96
C ASP A 183 -9.71 -10.24 -10.61
N LYS A 184 -10.76 -10.38 -9.80
CA LYS A 184 -12.16 -10.38 -10.27
C LYS A 184 -12.60 -9.00 -10.79
N ALA A 185 -12.21 -7.92 -10.14
CA ALA A 185 -12.53 -6.57 -10.63
C ALA A 185 -11.92 -6.33 -12.02
N LEU A 186 -10.69 -6.79 -12.27
CA LEU A 186 -10.05 -6.66 -13.59
C LEU A 186 -10.81 -7.38 -14.70
N THR A 187 -11.47 -8.53 -14.44
CA THR A 187 -12.29 -9.22 -15.46
C THR A 187 -13.58 -8.47 -15.79
N LEU A 188 -14.07 -7.69 -14.84
CA LEU A 188 -15.31 -6.94 -14.91
C LEU A 188 -15.15 -5.54 -15.52
N LEU A 189 -13.94 -5.07 -15.76
CA LEU A 189 -13.71 -3.76 -16.38
C LEU A 189 -13.98 -3.81 -17.87
N GLN A 190 -14.52 -2.70 -18.41
CA GLN A 190 -14.55 -2.46 -19.84
C GLN A 190 -13.12 -2.61 -20.42
N PRO A 191 -12.93 -3.36 -21.52
CA PRO A 191 -11.62 -3.52 -22.13
C PRO A 191 -11.06 -2.18 -22.58
N THR A 192 -9.77 -1.94 -22.37
CA THR A 192 -9.00 -0.78 -22.87
C THR A 192 -9.38 0.60 -22.33
N THR A 193 -10.52 0.73 -21.64
CA THR A 193 -11.06 2.01 -21.17
C THR A 193 -11.52 1.96 -19.73
N GLY A 194 -11.89 0.79 -19.21
CA GLY A 194 -12.34 0.64 -17.84
C GLY A 194 -11.27 1.05 -16.84
N GLN A 195 -11.65 1.73 -15.77
CA GLN A 195 -10.74 2.16 -14.73
C GLN A 195 -11.10 1.57 -13.36
N LEU A 196 -10.08 1.20 -12.60
CA LEU A 196 -10.18 0.62 -11.27
C LEU A 196 -9.60 1.58 -10.24
N CYS A 197 -10.38 1.92 -9.21
CA CYS A 197 -9.94 2.71 -8.07
C CYS A 197 -10.29 2.05 -6.74
N LEU A 198 -9.35 1.33 -6.16
CA LEU A 198 -9.54 0.63 -4.88
C LEU A 198 -8.54 1.12 -3.83
N ILE A 199 -8.96 1.12 -2.57
CA ILE A 199 -8.04 1.25 -1.42
C ILE A 199 -7.74 -0.14 -0.85
N VAL A 200 -6.47 -0.53 -0.86
CA VAL A 200 -6.00 -1.88 -0.50
C VAL A 200 -4.71 -1.82 0.32
N PRO A 201 -4.24 -2.93 0.92
CA PRO A 201 -2.94 -2.97 1.57
C PRO A 201 -1.81 -2.60 0.60
N ALA A 202 -0.88 -1.76 1.02
CA ALA A 202 0.29 -1.35 0.22
C ALA A 202 1.27 -2.50 -0.09
N LEU A 203 0.98 -3.71 0.39
CA LEU A 203 1.80 -4.90 0.24
C LEU A 203 2.02 -5.32 -1.23
N TRP A 204 1.09 -4.99 -2.13
CA TRP A 204 1.20 -5.29 -3.57
C TRP A 204 2.24 -4.41 -4.29
N LEU A 205 2.69 -3.30 -3.68
CA LEU A 205 3.68 -2.40 -4.30
C LEU A 205 5.07 -3.02 -4.44
N LYS A 206 5.27 -4.24 -3.93
CA LYS A 206 6.49 -5.02 -4.07
C LYS A 206 6.22 -6.41 -4.62
N PRO A 207 7.20 -7.04 -5.29
CA PRO A 207 7.08 -8.42 -5.75
C PRO A 207 6.63 -9.38 -4.65
N ASP A 208 5.74 -10.28 -5.01
CA ASP A 208 5.10 -11.22 -4.11
C ASP A 208 4.84 -12.57 -4.80
N LYS A 209 4.52 -13.61 -4.02
CA LYS A 209 4.35 -14.97 -4.53
C LYS A 209 3.05 -15.20 -5.30
N SER A 210 2.00 -14.39 -5.08
CA SER A 210 0.76 -14.47 -5.85
C SER A 210 0.90 -13.84 -7.24
N GLY A 211 2.00 -13.13 -7.49
CA GLY A 211 2.27 -12.43 -8.74
C GLY A 211 1.37 -11.21 -8.97
N LEU A 212 0.66 -10.73 -7.94
CA LEU A 212 -0.26 -9.59 -8.07
C LEU A 212 0.51 -8.35 -8.51
N HIS A 213 1.65 -8.08 -7.87
CA HIS A 213 2.52 -6.96 -8.24
C HIS A 213 2.86 -6.97 -9.73
N GLN A 214 3.39 -8.10 -10.21
CA GLN A 214 3.80 -8.27 -11.60
C GLN A 214 2.63 -8.10 -12.58
N ARG A 215 1.43 -8.54 -12.22
CA ARG A 215 0.21 -8.36 -13.02
C ARG A 215 -0.19 -6.88 -13.07
N LEU A 216 -0.35 -6.24 -11.92
CA LEU A 216 -0.82 -4.85 -11.84
C LEU A 216 0.12 -3.87 -12.53
N THR A 217 1.43 -4.07 -12.41
CA THR A 217 2.41 -3.22 -13.09
C THR A 217 2.38 -3.37 -14.61
N ARG A 218 1.67 -4.34 -15.20
CA ARG A 218 1.52 -4.45 -16.67
C ARG A 218 0.31 -3.69 -17.20
N TYR A 219 -0.56 -3.20 -16.33
CA TYR A 219 -1.63 -2.27 -16.69
C TYR A 219 -1.13 -0.84 -16.52
N THR A 220 -1.75 0.10 -17.24
CA THR A 220 -1.48 1.53 -17.06
C THR A 220 -1.88 1.96 -15.66
N LEU A 221 -0.88 2.25 -14.82
CA LEU A 221 -1.05 2.81 -13.49
C LEU A 221 -1.01 4.33 -13.58
N GLU A 222 -2.16 4.98 -13.41
CA GLU A 222 -2.30 6.42 -13.58
C GLU A 222 -1.72 7.15 -12.37
N LYS A 223 -2.28 6.89 -11.19
CA LYS A 223 -2.00 7.59 -9.94
C LYS A 223 -1.99 6.65 -8.75
N ILE A 224 -1.09 6.85 -7.80
CA ILE A 224 -1.04 6.09 -6.54
C ILE A 224 -0.78 7.04 -5.37
N GLN A 225 -1.50 6.84 -4.27
CA GLN A 225 -1.21 7.50 -3.00
C GLN A 225 -1.13 6.48 -1.87
N CYS A 226 -0.07 6.59 -1.08
CA CYS A 226 0.25 5.65 -0.02
C CYS A 226 0.09 6.27 1.37
N PHE A 227 -0.22 5.41 2.33
CA PHE A 227 -0.38 5.75 3.73
C PHE A 227 0.41 4.75 4.58
N SER A 228 1.24 5.26 5.48
CA SER A 228 1.90 4.47 6.51
C SER A 228 0.88 3.87 7.48
N SER A 229 1.29 2.87 8.26
CA SER A 229 0.44 2.30 9.31
C SER A 229 -0.19 3.31 10.25
N ASN A 230 0.54 4.39 10.59
CA ASN A 230 0.04 5.42 11.49
C ASN A 230 -1.01 6.30 10.79
N GLU A 231 -0.77 6.66 9.53
CA GLU A 231 -1.73 7.43 8.73
C GLU A 231 -3.00 6.62 8.47
N THR A 232 -2.88 5.35 8.07
CA THR A 232 -4.03 4.45 7.94
C THR A 232 -4.78 4.32 9.27
N ASN A 233 -4.06 4.19 10.40
CA ASN A 233 -4.70 4.12 11.71
C ASN A 233 -5.50 5.38 12.06
N ALA A 234 -4.94 6.55 11.78
CA ALA A 234 -5.62 7.82 11.99
C ALA A 234 -6.86 7.95 11.07
N LEU A 235 -6.70 7.66 9.78
CA LEU A 235 -7.78 7.72 8.78
C LEU A 235 -8.98 6.86 9.19
N PHE A 236 -8.72 5.64 9.64
CA PHE A 236 -9.76 4.70 10.04
C PHE A 236 -10.04 4.70 11.57
N LYS A 237 -9.64 5.77 12.29
CA LYS A 237 -9.93 5.97 13.72
C LYS A 237 -9.64 4.75 14.61
N GLY A 238 -8.50 4.08 14.37
CA GLY A 238 -8.12 2.88 15.12
C GLY A 238 -8.55 1.55 14.49
N ALA A 239 -9.45 1.55 13.50
CA ALA A 239 -10.00 0.34 12.92
C ALA A 239 -9.05 -0.38 11.96
N ALA A 240 -8.04 0.29 11.41
CA ALA A 240 -7.02 -0.31 10.55
C ALA A 240 -5.61 0.10 11.01
N GLN A 241 -4.60 -0.71 10.70
CA GLN A 241 -3.18 -0.43 11.02
C GLN A 241 -2.21 -0.95 9.97
N THR A 242 -2.66 -1.73 8.99
CA THR A 242 -1.82 -2.12 7.85
C THR A 242 -1.56 -0.90 6.98
N PRO A 243 -0.33 -0.69 6.47
CA PRO A 243 -0.11 0.37 5.48
C PRO A 243 -1.02 0.14 4.26
N THR A 244 -1.65 1.19 3.77
CA THR A 244 -2.61 1.13 2.66
C THR A 244 -2.19 2.04 1.52
N CYS A 245 -2.70 1.77 0.33
CA CYS A 245 -2.68 2.72 -0.76
C CYS A 245 -4.01 2.68 -1.49
N PHE A 246 -4.38 3.79 -2.11
CA PHE A 246 -5.32 3.75 -3.22
C PHE A 246 -4.57 4.03 -4.52
N PHE A 247 -5.11 3.51 -5.62
CA PHE A 247 -4.55 3.69 -6.94
C PHE A 247 -5.65 3.82 -7.98
N LEU A 248 -5.36 4.52 -9.08
CA LEU A 248 -6.16 4.50 -10.30
C LEU A 248 -5.40 3.72 -11.36
N LEU A 249 -6.02 2.68 -11.88
CA LEU A 249 -5.51 1.82 -12.95
C LEU A 249 -6.48 1.86 -14.12
N THR A 250 -5.95 1.94 -15.34
CA THR A 250 -6.74 1.81 -16.58
C THR A 250 -6.50 0.41 -17.17
N ASN A 251 -7.56 -0.26 -17.63
CA ASN A 251 -7.57 -1.64 -18.15
C ASN A 251 -6.93 -1.76 -19.54
N THR A 252 -5.70 -1.26 -19.66
CA THR A 252 -4.90 -1.18 -20.87
C THR A 252 -3.48 -1.58 -20.52
N SER A 253 -2.79 -2.25 -21.45
CA SER A 253 -1.38 -2.58 -21.29
C SER A 253 -0.53 -1.32 -21.12
N ALA A 254 0.33 -1.30 -20.12
CA ALA A 254 1.27 -0.22 -19.88
C ALA A 254 2.46 -0.25 -20.87
N PRO A 255 3.00 0.92 -21.24
CA PRO A 255 4.30 1.01 -21.90
C PRO A 255 5.44 0.59 -20.95
N GLU A 256 6.60 0.21 -21.50
CA GLU A 256 7.80 -0.17 -20.75
C GLU A 256 8.99 0.73 -21.15
N PRO A 257 9.51 1.60 -20.25
CA PRO A 257 8.97 1.92 -18.93
C PRO A 257 7.67 2.73 -19.02
N GLN A 258 6.85 2.68 -17.96
CA GLN A 258 5.69 3.56 -17.80
C GLN A 258 6.00 4.73 -16.86
N THR A 259 5.25 5.82 -17.01
CA THR A 259 5.25 6.93 -16.07
C THR A 259 4.02 6.84 -15.18
N ILE A 260 4.24 6.72 -13.88
CA ILE A 260 3.18 6.66 -12.86
C ILE A 260 3.21 7.95 -12.05
N GLN A 261 2.06 8.53 -11.76
CA GLN A 261 1.96 9.68 -10.87
C GLN A 261 1.91 9.20 -9.41
N LEU A 262 3.00 9.34 -8.66
CA LEU A 262 3.05 8.98 -7.25
C LEU A 262 2.84 10.21 -6.38
N TYR A 263 1.90 10.15 -5.45
CA TYR A 263 1.67 11.26 -4.52
C TYR A 263 2.85 11.41 -3.56
N ASP A 264 3.45 12.59 -3.55
CA ASP A 264 4.55 12.93 -2.66
C ASP A 264 4.02 13.73 -1.46
N ASN A 265 3.98 13.08 -0.29
CA ASN A 265 3.47 13.68 0.95
C ASN A 265 4.22 14.95 1.36
N ARG A 266 5.45 15.19 0.88
CA ARG A 266 6.20 16.42 1.14
C ARG A 266 5.71 17.53 0.23
N GLN A 267 5.67 17.27 -1.08
CA GLN A 267 5.28 18.27 -2.06
C GLN A 267 3.77 18.53 -2.10
N LYS A 268 2.98 17.67 -1.47
CA LYS A 268 1.50 17.70 -1.48
C LYS A 268 0.92 17.64 -2.89
N THR A 269 1.64 16.99 -3.81
CA THR A 269 1.25 16.83 -5.21
C THR A 269 1.72 15.49 -5.73
N TYR A 270 1.19 15.10 -6.88
CA TYR A 270 1.69 13.98 -7.66
C TYR A 270 2.99 14.34 -8.38
N VAL A 271 3.92 13.38 -8.40
CA VAL A 271 5.21 13.47 -9.08
C VAL A 271 5.30 12.33 -10.08
N ALA A 272 5.74 12.65 -11.29
CA ALA A 272 6.00 11.66 -12.33
C ALA A 272 7.15 10.74 -11.91
N PHE A 273 6.90 9.44 -11.92
CA PHE A 273 7.84 8.40 -11.55
C PHE A 273 8.00 7.40 -12.69
N SER A 274 9.23 7.25 -13.18
CA SER A 274 9.54 6.27 -14.23
C SER A 274 9.65 4.88 -13.61
N HIS A 275 8.85 3.94 -14.12
CA HIS A 275 8.67 2.63 -13.54
C HIS A 275 8.80 1.52 -14.59
N ARG A 276 9.55 0.46 -14.24
CA ARG A 276 9.69 -0.75 -15.05
C ARG A 276 8.84 -1.87 -14.49
N HIS A 277 8.20 -2.65 -15.34
CA HIS A 277 7.28 -3.71 -14.90
C HIS A 277 7.97 -4.69 -13.93
N GLY A 278 7.28 -5.01 -12.83
CA GLY A 278 7.76 -5.95 -11.82
C GLY A 278 8.82 -5.40 -10.85
N HIS A 279 9.27 -4.16 -10.99
CA HIS A 279 10.12 -3.52 -9.98
C HIS A 279 9.30 -2.98 -8.79
N PRO A 280 9.84 -2.95 -7.57
CA PRO A 280 9.09 -2.37 -6.44
C PRO A 280 8.77 -0.89 -6.66
N LEU A 281 7.60 -0.46 -6.20
CA LEU A 281 7.15 0.93 -6.18
C LEU A 281 7.33 1.53 -4.78
N PRO A 282 7.91 2.73 -4.65
CA PRO A 282 8.11 3.32 -3.33
C PRO A 282 6.79 3.80 -2.72
N MET A 283 6.62 3.57 -1.42
CA MET A 283 5.49 4.12 -0.67
C MET A 283 5.65 5.60 -0.31
N PHE A 284 6.88 6.11 -0.38
CA PHE A 284 7.25 7.41 0.14
C PHE A 284 8.48 7.94 -0.60
N ALA A 285 8.67 9.25 -0.59
CA ALA A 285 9.83 9.92 -1.18
C ALA A 285 10.01 9.65 -2.69
N ALA A 286 8.92 9.53 -3.44
CA ALA A 286 8.95 9.27 -4.88
C ALA A 286 9.80 10.31 -5.63
N HIS A 287 9.69 11.60 -5.28
CA HIS A 287 10.52 12.65 -5.87
C HIS A 287 12.02 12.41 -5.67
N LEU A 288 12.43 12.07 -4.44
CA LEU A 288 13.84 11.80 -4.13
C LEU A 288 14.33 10.55 -4.86
N ILE A 289 13.53 9.47 -4.88
CA ILE A 289 13.93 8.23 -5.56
C ILE A 289 14.01 8.43 -7.07
N GLN A 290 13.12 9.24 -7.65
CA GLN A 290 13.20 9.66 -9.05
C GLN A 290 14.48 10.44 -9.33
N HIS A 291 14.87 11.36 -8.43
CA HIS A 291 16.13 12.10 -8.50
C HIS A 291 17.36 11.18 -8.40
N LEU A 292 17.24 10.03 -7.73
CA LEU A 292 18.31 9.04 -7.61
C LEU A 292 18.44 8.10 -8.81
N GLN A 293 17.49 8.09 -9.75
CA GLN A 293 17.50 7.16 -10.90
C GLN A 293 18.79 7.23 -11.75
N PRO A 294 19.35 8.41 -12.08
CA PRO A 294 20.62 8.47 -12.84
C PRO A 294 21.78 7.80 -12.10
N TRP A 295 21.82 7.95 -10.78
CA TRP A 295 22.85 7.34 -9.93
C TRP A 295 22.66 5.83 -9.80
N LEU A 296 21.41 5.37 -9.71
CA LEU A 296 21.07 3.95 -9.76
C LEU A 296 21.45 3.32 -11.11
N ALA A 297 21.27 4.03 -12.22
CA ALA A 297 21.67 3.54 -13.53
C ALA A 297 23.20 3.40 -13.66
N LEU A 298 23.96 4.28 -13.01
CA LEU A 298 25.42 4.27 -13.03
C LEU A 298 26.02 3.21 -12.10
N ALA A 299 25.58 3.18 -10.84
CA ALA A 299 26.18 2.33 -9.80
C ALA A 299 25.45 1.01 -9.59
N GLY A 300 24.22 0.88 -10.05
CA GLY A 300 23.31 -0.16 -9.58
C GLY A 300 22.88 0.06 -8.12
N PRO A 301 21.92 -0.75 -7.63
CA PRO A 301 21.49 -0.70 -6.24
C PRO A 301 22.49 -1.38 -5.30
N ILE A 302 22.40 -1.08 -4.00
CA ILE A 302 23.12 -1.84 -2.96
C ILE A 302 22.64 -3.29 -2.99
N ALA A 303 23.57 -4.21 -3.27
CA ALA A 303 23.30 -5.64 -3.21
C ALA A 303 23.18 -6.10 -1.75
N VAL A 304 22.09 -6.79 -1.43
CA VAL A 304 21.81 -7.26 -0.08
C VAL A 304 21.21 -8.66 -0.07
N GLU A 305 21.67 -9.49 0.87
CA GLU A 305 21.13 -10.82 1.06
C GLU A 305 20.19 -10.85 2.27
N LYS A 306 18.97 -11.32 2.06
CA LYS A 306 17.99 -11.52 3.12
C LYS A 306 18.17 -12.91 3.74
N THR A 307 18.40 -12.98 5.04
CA THR A 307 18.65 -14.24 5.73
C THR A 307 17.37 -15.06 5.97
N ASN A 308 17.55 -16.38 6.05
CA ASN A 308 16.51 -17.37 6.37
C ASN A 308 16.66 -17.93 7.77
N MET A 309 15.71 -18.77 8.20
CA MET A 309 15.86 -19.52 9.44
C MET A 309 17.01 -20.54 9.29
N PRO A 310 17.79 -20.77 10.37
CA PRO A 310 18.74 -21.86 10.45
C PRO A 310 18.18 -23.22 10.07
N SER A 311 19.08 -24.15 9.73
CA SER A 311 18.73 -25.55 9.57
C SER A 311 18.06 -26.09 10.84
N LYS A 312 17.01 -26.90 10.68
CA LYS A 312 16.36 -27.60 11.81
C LYS A 312 17.31 -28.58 12.53
N LYS A 313 18.44 -28.93 11.91
CA LYS A 313 19.46 -29.81 12.49
C LYS A 313 20.41 -29.07 13.43
N SER A 314 20.51 -27.74 13.33
CA SER A 314 21.38 -26.95 14.21
C SER A 314 20.77 -26.86 15.61
N ARG A 315 21.60 -27.03 16.63
CA ARG A 315 21.21 -26.87 18.02
C ARG A 315 21.71 -25.53 18.52
N PHE A 316 20.90 -24.89 19.37
CA PHE A 316 21.19 -23.58 19.95
C PHE A 316 21.17 -23.66 21.47
N GLY A 317 22.11 -22.98 22.11
CA GLY A 317 22.29 -23.06 23.56
C GLY A 317 23.54 -22.29 24.00
N PRO A 318 23.57 -21.77 25.24
CA PRO A 318 24.63 -20.86 25.70
C PRO A 318 26.02 -21.53 25.84
N THR A 319 26.08 -22.85 25.84
CA THR A 319 27.32 -23.63 25.98
C THR A 319 27.99 -23.96 24.65
N TYR A 320 27.36 -23.64 23.52
CA TYR A 320 27.96 -23.87 22.21
C TYR A 320 28.92 -22.73 21.80
N THR A 321 29.75 -22.98 20.80
CA THR A 321 30.91 -22.13 20.49
C THR A 321 30.68 -21.11 19.38
N TYR A 322 29.78 -21.37 18.43
CA TYR A 322 29.58 -20.46 17.29
C TYR A 322 28.59 -19.36 17.66
N ALA A 323 29.08 -18.12 17.80
CA ALA A 323 28.26 -16.95 18.06
C ALA A 323 27.47 -16.55 16.82
N ASN A 324 26.19 -16.20 16.99
CA ASN A 324 25.34 -15.78 15.88
C ASN A 324 24.47 -14.59 16.22
N ILE A 325 24.41 -13.63 15.29
CA ILE A 325 23.46 -12.52 15.37
C ILE A 325 22.06 -13.04 15.10
N THR A 326 21.15 -12.83 16.05
CA THR A 326 19.73 -13.17 15.92
C THR A 326 18.91 -11.94 15.50
N THR A 327 19.19 -10.79 16.11
CA THR A 327 18.58 -9.49 15.78
C THR A 327 19.40 -8.36 16.43
N CYS A 328 18.96 -7.12 16.26
CA CYS A 328 19.41 -5.96 17.01
C CYS A 328 18.19 -5.32 17.68
N VAL A 329 18.37 -4.89 18.93
CA VAL A 329 17.40 -4.11 19.71
C VAL A 329 18.00 -2.75 20.05
N LEU A 330 17.15 -1.82 20.49
CA LEU A 330 17.57 -0.51 20.97
C LEU A 330 17.44 -0.42 22.49
N ASP A 331 18.46 0.11 23.15
CA ASP A 331 18.39 0.64 24.50
C ASP A 331 18.40 2.17 24.43
N GLY A 332 17.23 2.79 24.56
CA GLY A 332 17.02 4.17 24.15
C GLY A 332 17.28 4.35 22.64
N LEU A 333 18.39 5.01 22.31
CA LEU A 333 18.86 5.22 20.93
C LEU A 333 20.07 4.36 20.57
N GLU A 334 20.64 3.63 21.52
CA GLU A 334 21.86 2.85 21.34
C GLU A 334 21.54 1.43 20.85
N PRO A 335 22.12 0.99 19.71
CA PRO A 335 21.87 -0.33 19.18
C PRO A 335 22.68 -1.40 19.94
N ARG A 336 22.03 -2.54 20.20
CA ARG A 336 22.66 -3.70 20.82
C ARG A 336 22.30 -4.98 20.08
N LEU A 337 23.31 -5.76 19.72
CA LEU A 337 23.11 -7.08 19.13
C LEU A 337 22.51 -8.03 20.15
N VAL A 338 21.60 -8.88 19.68
CA VAL A 338 21.13 -10.05 20.40
C VAL A 338 21.79 -11.27 19.77
N VAL A 339 22.65 -11.93 20.53
CA VAL A 339 23.46 -13.05 20.07
C VAL A 339 22.98 -14.34 20.73
N ASN A 340 23.01 -15.44 19.99
CA ASN A 340 22.91 -16.79 20.54
C ASN A 340 24.11 -17.62 20.08
N TYR A 341 24.20 -18.86 20.56
CA TYR A 341 25.29 -19.76 20.21
C TYR A 341 24.76 -21.07 19.64
N SER A 342 25.47 -21.64 18.67
CA SER A 342 25.10 -22.89 17.99
C SER A 342 26.24 -23.89 17.93
N ASP A 343 25.89 -25.17 17.83
CA ASP A 343 26.84 -26.27 17.73
C ASP A 343 27.54 -26.37 16.37
N THR A 344 26.93 -25.82 15.33
CA THR A 344 27.50 -25.71 13.97
C THR A 344 27.60 -24.24 13.55
N PRO A 345 28.55 -23.88 12.67
CA PRO A 345 28.57 -22.56 12.04
C PRO A 345 27.23 -22.27 11.34
N GLN A 346 26.72 -21.04 11.48
CA GLN A 346 25.52 -20.59 10.75
C GLN A 346 25.91 -19.79 9.51
N ALA A 347 24.90 -19.42 8.71
CA ALA A 347 25.11 -18.66 7.48
C ALA A 347 26.00 -17.43 7.72
N PHE A 348 26.93 -17.20 6.80
CA PHE A 348 27.92 -16.11 6.81
C PHE A 348 28.96 -16.13 7.94
N HIS A 349 29.04 -17.19 8.75
CA HIS A 349 30.15 -17.33 9.70
C HIS A 349 31.49 -17.41 8.96
N GLY A 350 32.51 -16.69 9.44
CA GLY A 350 33.84 -16.58 8.83
C GLY A 350 33.96 -15.50 7.76
N GLU A 351 32.85 -14.91 7.33
CA GLU A 351 32.83 -13.88 6.28
C GLU A 351 32.77 -12.48 6.88
N LYS A 352 33.62 -11.56 6.41
CA LYS A 352 33.51 -10.14 6.76
C LYS A 352 32.26 -9.53 6.12
N LYS A 353 31.47 -8.79 6.90
CA LYS A 353 30.13 -8.35 6.46
C LYS A 353 29.55 -7.19 7.26
N LEU A 354 28.63 -6.47 6.63
CA LEU A 354 27.67 -5.61 7.33
C LEU A 354 26.37 -6.36 7.57
N VAL A 355 25.82 -6.22 8.77
CA VAL A 355 24.58 -6.86 9.20
C VAL A 355 23.60 -5.81 9.68
N LEU A 356 22.49 -5.65 8.97
CA LEU A 356 21.37 -4.77 9.34
C LEU A 356 20.31 -5.62 10.07
N ALA A 357 20.57 -5.88 11.35
CA ALA A 357 19.79 -6.82 12.15
C ALA A 357 18.57 -6.18 12.87
N HIS A 358 18.50 -4.84 12.90
CA HIS A 358 17.39 -4.11 13.50
C HIS A 358 16.21 -4.05 12.54
N LYS A 359 15.13 -4.78 12.83
CA LYS A 359 14.04 -5.08 11.89
C LYS A 359 13.26 -3.86 11.38
N MET A 360 13.39 -2.70 12.03
CA MET A 360 12.66 -1.47 11.67
C MET A 360 13.53 -0.35 11.09
N TYR A 361 14.81 -0.30 11.48
CA TYR A 361 15.69 0.84 11.21
C TYR A 361 16.96 0.46 10.45
N GLY A 362 17.26 -0.84 10.33
CA GLY A 362 18.40 -1.30 9.52
C GLY A 362 19.74 -0.74 9.99
N LEU A 363 19.96 -0.64 11.30
CA LEU A 363 21.20 -0.11 11.85
C LEU A 363 22.36 -1.06 11.49
N PRO A 364 23.40 -0.60 10.76
CA PRO A 364 24.44 -1.46 10.25
C PRO A 364 25.46 -1.82 11.34
N TYR A 365 25.67 -3.11 11.58
CA TYR A 365 26.78 -3.63 12.38
C TYR A 365 27.86 -4.16 11.46
N TRP A 366 29.12 -3.76 11.65
CA TRP A 366 30.25 -4.26 10.87
C TRP A 366 30.98 -5.39 11.59
N ASP A 367 30.77 -6.61 11.12
CA ASP A 367 31.52 -7.79 11.55
C ASP A 367 32.85 -7.86 10.79
N LYS A 368 33.85 -7.16 11.33
CA LYS A 368 35.18 -6.99 10.72
C LYS A 368 35.98 -8.29 10.62
N ASP A 369 35.77 -9.20 11.56
CA ASP A 369 36.53 -10.44 11.67
C ASP A 369 35.75 -11.67 11.21
N GLY A 370 34.49 -11.47 10.77
CA GLY A 370 33.60 -12.56 10.38
C GLY A 370 33.20 -13.47 11.54
N HIS A 371 33.26 -12.98 12.78
CA HIS A 371 33.06 -13.76 13.99
C HIS A 371 31.65 -14.36 14.10
N TYR A 372 30.65 -13.70 13.50
CA TYR A 372 29.26 -14.08 13.69
C TYR A 372 28.70 -14.86 12.51
N GLY A 373 27.96 -15.94 12.79
CA GLY A 373 26.92 -16.43 11.89
C GLY A 373 25.63 -15.63 12.04
N ILE A 374 24.62 -15.91 11.20
CA ILE A 374 23.27 -15.34 11.33
C ILE A 374 22.26 -16.44 11.65
N ALA A 375 21.60 -16.35 12.81
CA ALA A 375 20.73 -17.40 13.34
C ALA A 375 19.24 -17.07 13.30
N ASN A 376 18.82 -16.14 12.44
CA ASN A 376 17.41 -15.77 12.31
C ASN A 376 17.11 -15.22 10.92
N ARG A 377 15.84 -15.29 10.53
CA ARG A 377 15.36 -14.71 9.28
C ARG A 377 15.21 -13.19 9.34
N ASP A 378 14.99 -12.59 8.18
CA ASP A 378 14.70 -11.15 8.03
C ASP A 378 15.84 -10.25 8.56
N ASN A 379 17.08 -10.75 8.61
CA ASN A 379 18.26 -9.88 8.70
C ASN A 379 18.75 -9.60 7.27
N TYR A 380 19.46 -8.51 7.08
CA TYR A 380 19.99 -8.10 5.79
C TYR A 380 21.50 -8.02 5.87
N VAL A 381 22.19 -8.72 4.97
CA VAL A 381 23.64 -8.88 4.98
C VAL A 381 24.22 -8.31 3.69
N ILE A 382 25.23 -7.45 3.83
CA ILE A 382 26.06 -6.97 2.73
C ILE A 382 27.45 -7.55 2.95
N TRP A 383 27.95 -8.27 1.96
CA TRP A 383 29.20 -9.04 2.02
C TRP A 383 29.86 -9.06 0.63
N HIS A 384 31.00 -9.75 0.49
CA HIS A 384 31.82 -9.72 -0.74
C HIS A 384 32.26 -8.29 -1.15
N LYS A 385 32.61 -7.49 -0.14
CA LYS A 385 33.13 -6.13 -0.28
C LYS A 385 34.45 -6.06 0.48
N THR A 386 35.34 -5.19 0.05
CA THR A 386 36.58 -4.92 0.78
C THR A 386 36.31 -4.24 2.12
N ASP A 387 37.27 -4.25 3.05
CA ASP A 387 37.12 -3.58 4.34
C ASP A 387 36.84 -2.07 4.18
N ALA A 388 37.47 -1.43 3.19
CA ALA A 388 37.24 -0.01 2.88
C ALA A 388 35.81 0.23 2.41
N GLU A 389 35.29 -0.63 1.52
CA GLU A 389 33.91 -0.54 1.03
C GLU A 389 32.89 -0.82 2.13
N LEU A 390 33.13 -1.81 3.00
CA LEU A 390 32.27 -2.11 4.14
C LEU A 390 32.26 -0.94 5.13
N ALA A 391 33.40 -0.30 5.39
CA ALA A 391 33.47 0.91 6.21
C ALA A 391 32.65 2.07 5.59
N GLN A 392 32.81 2.28 4.28
CA GLN A 392 32.12 3.32 3.52
C GLN A 392 30.59 3.11 3.58
N LEU A 393 30.13 1.89 3.31
CA LEU A 393 28.72 1.52 3.38
C LEU A 393 28.18 1.59 4.80
N ALA A 394 28.96 1.22 5.83
CA ALA A 394 28.54 1.36 7.22
C ALA A 394 28.25 2.82 7.57
N ALA A 395 29.14 3.74 7.17
CA ALA A 395 28.97 5.17 7.38
C ALA A 395 27.75 5.71 6.63
N PHE A 396 27.59 5.35 5.35
CA PHE A 396 26.47 5.77 4.51
C PHE A 396 25.12 5.26 5.00
N LEU A 397 25.03 3.96 5.28
CA LEU A 397 23.82 3.36 5.85
C LEU A 397 23.51 3.88 7.27
N SER A 398 24.43 4.67 7.86
CA SER A 398 24.30 5.42 9.11
C SER A 398 24.07 6.94 8.98
N THR A 399 23.79 7.52 7.79
CA THR A 399 23.26 8.92 7.57
C THR A 399 21.73 9.11 7.45
N HIS A 400 21.16 10.19 7.98
CA HIS A 400 19.70 10.40 7.98
C HIS A 400 19.04 10.21 6.60
N PHE A 401 19.76 10.52 5.54
CA PHE A 401 19.42 10.23 4.14
C PHE A 401 18.96 8.79 3.92
N VAL A 402 19.74 7.80 4.34
CA VAL A 402 19.37 6.38 4.18
C VAL A 402 18.18 6.01 5.07
N ARG A 403 18.11 6.53 6.30
CA ARG A 403 16.92 6.33 7.18
C ARG A 403 15.64 6.81 6.51
N TYR A 404 15.71 7.96 5.86
CA TYR A 404 14.60 8.56 5.14
C TYR A 404 14.16 7.66 3.98
N LEU A 405 15.11 7.13 3.20
CA LEU A 405 14.83 6.19 2.11
C LEU A 405 14.27 4.86 2.62
N PHE A 406 14.72 4.34 3.77
CA PHE A 406 14.18 3.12 4.36
C PHE A 406 12.66 3.17 4.60
N ALA A 407 12.10 4.37 4.80
CA ALA A 407 10.65 4.53 4.93
C ALA A 407 9.89 4.22 3.62
N ALA A 408 10.52 4.36 2.45
CA ALA A 408 9.90 4.09 1.15
C ALA A 408 9.58 2.61 0.92
N GLY A 409 10.27 1.70 1.62
CA GLY A 409 10.05 0.25 1.52
C GLY A 409 9.20 -0.35 2.64
N ARG A 410 8.47 0.46 3.41
CA ARG A 410 7.68 0.00 4.58
C ARG A 410 6.30 -0.56 4.20
N TYR A 411 6.27 -1.57 3.34
CA TYR A 411 5.04 -2.20 2.84
C TYR A 411 4.24 -2.96 3.92
N ARG A 412 4.89 -3.32 5.02
CA ARG A 412 4.32 -4.09 6.13
C ARG A 412 4.72 -3.47 7.46
N MET A 413 3.86 -2.60 7.97
CA MET A 413 4.10 -1.83 9.19
C MET A 413 5.38 -1.00 9.11
N GLN A 414 6.23 -1.03 10.14
CA GLN A 414 7.51 -0.32 10.14
C GLN A 414 8.69 -1.23 9.80
N CYS A 415 8.45 -2.43 9.26
CA CYS A 415 9.52 -3.37 8.92
C CYS A 415 10.37 -2.84 7.77
N LEU A 416 11.69 -2.96 7.93
CA LEU A 416 12.64 -2.88 6.84
C LEU A 416 12.44 -4.07 5.90
N GLU A 417 12.41 -3.82 4.60
CA GLU A 417 12.25 -4.86 3.58
C GLU A 417 13.34 -4.74 2.50
N LYS A 418 13.77 -5.89 1.93
CA LYS A 418 14.89 -5.94 0.97
C LYS A 418 14.73 -5.03 -0.25
N TYR A 419 13.49 -4.75 -0.64
CA TYR A 419 13.18 -3.97 -1.85
C TYR A 419 13.59 -2.51 -1.71
N VAL A 420 13.77 -2.01 -0.48
CA VAL A 420 14.19 -0.62 -0.30
C VAL A 420 15.61 -0.36 -0.77
N PHE A 421 16.46 -1.39 -0.77
CA PHE A 421 17.84 -1.29 -1.24
C PHE A 421 17.90 -1.13 -2.77
N GLU A 422 16.84 -1.51 -3.50
CA GLU A 422 16.71 -1.27 -4.93
C GLU A 422 16.56 0.24 -5.28
N PHE A 423 16.20 1.06 -4.29
CA PHE A 423 16.09 2.52 -4.44
C PHE A 423 17.36 3.27 -4.01
N ILE A 424 18.40 2.56 -3.57
CA ILE A 424 19.61 3.16 -2.98
C ILE A 424 20.82 2.80 -3.85
N PRO A 425 21.49 3.79 -4.48
CA PRO A 425 22.71 3.54 -5.26
C PRO A 425 23.82 2.91 -4.42
N ASP A 426 24.56 1.97 -4.99
CA ASP A 426 25.79 1.44 -4.37
C ASP A 426 26.92 2.47 -4.47
N ILE A 427 27.08 3.26 -3.41
CA ILE A 427 28.04 4.36 -3.38
C ILE A 427 29.50 3.93 -3.55
N THR A 428 29.84 2.66 -3.31
CA THR A 428 31.22 2.17 -3.52
C THR A 428 31.58 2.05 -4.99
N ARG A 429 30.57 2.15 -5.87
CA ARG A 429 30.70 2.13 -7.33
C ARG A 429 30.58 3.51 -7.95
N LEU A 430 30.39 4.57 -7.14
CA LEU A 430 30.31 5.95 -7.60
C LEU A 430 31.67 6.62 -7.53
N SER A 431 32.20 7.01 -8.69
CA SER A 431 33.41 7.81 -8.77
C SER A 431 33.20 9.18 -8.13
N GLY A 432 34.19 9.65 -7.36
CA GLY A 432 34.14 10.96 -6.70
C GLY A 432 33.19 11.05 -5.51
N PHE A 433 32.62 9.93 -5.03
CA PHE A 433 31.82 9.95 -3.80
C PHE A 433 32.67 10.43 -2.61
N PRO A 434 32.15 11.31 -1.74
CA PRO A 434 32.94 11.92 -0.67
C PRO A 434 33.51 10.88 0.30
N GLN A 435 34.76 11.07 0.71
CA GLN A 435 35.41 10.23 1.73
C GLN A 435 34.80 10.45 3.12
N GLU A 436 34.55 11.72 3.47
CA GLU A 436 33.79 12.05 4.68
C GLU A 436 32.29 11.91 4.40
N ILE A 437 31.65 10.94 5.03
CA ILE A 437 30.24 10.62 4.77
C ILE A 437 29.37 11.22 5.87
N THR A 438 28.69 12.31 5.52
CA THR A 438 27.70 13.02 6.33
C THR A 438 26.46 13.31 5.50
N ASP A 439 25.36 13.70 6.14
CA ASP A 439 24.16 14.12 5.41
C ASP A 439 24.43 15.36 4.52
N GLU A 440 25.35 16.24 4.94
CA GLU A 440 25.84 17.39 4.15
C GLU A 440 26.56 16.96 2.88
N THR A 441 27.55 16.08 2.98
CA THR A 441 28.36 15.68 1.83
C THR A 441 27.56 14.82 0.86
N ILE A 442 26.65 13.99 1.37
CA ILE A 442 25.67 13.24 0.57
C ILE A 442 24.73 14.19 -0.17
N ALA A 443 24.17 15.18 0.52
CA ALA A 443 23.25 16.14 -0.09
C ALA A 443 23.95 16.94 -1.20
N ALA A 444 25.20 17.36 -0.97
CA ALA A 444 25.99 18.04 -1.99
C ALA A 444 26.27 17.13 -3.19
N PHE A 445 26.71 15.89 -2.96
CA PHE A 445 27.05 14.95 -4.02
C PHE A 445 25.84 14.61 -4.90
N PHE A 446 24.69 14.32 -4.28
CA PHE A 446 23.46 14.04 -5.03
C PHE A 446 22.71 15.30 -5.48
N GLY A 447 23.19 16.52 -5.18
CA GLY A 447 22.53 17.76 -5.59
C GLY A 447 21.12 17.93 -5.00
N LEU A 448 20.95 17.63 -3.71
CA LEU A 448 19.66 17.73 -3.02
C LEU A 448 19.32 19.19 -2.67
N ASP A 449 18.06 19.58 -2.90
CA ASP A 449 17.57 20.90 -2.50
C ASP A 449 17.49 21.06 -0.96
N THR A 450 17.52 22.32 -0.49
CA THR A 450 17.48 22.67 0.94
C THR A 450 16.26 22.10 1.67
N ALA A 451 15.10 22.06 1.00
CA ALA A 451 13.86 21.56 1.58
C ALA A 451 13.91 20.05 1.83
N THR A 452 14.47 19.31 0.87
CA THR A 452 14.73 17.86 0.94
C THR A 452 15.68 17.57 2.07
N LYS A 453 16.81 18.29 2.14
CA LYS A 453 17.78 18.16 3.24
C LYS A 453 17.11 18.38 4.59
N SER A 454 16.35 19.47 4.75
CA SER A 454 15.66 19.81 6.00
C SER A 454 14.68 18.73 6.46
N HIS A 455 14.04 18.01 5.53
CA HIS A 455 13.14 16.92 5.84
C HIS A 455 13.87 15.65 6.27
N ILE A 456 14.97 15.34 5.59
CA ILE A 456 15.86 14.22 5.92
C ILE A 456 16.39 14.38 7.35
N MET A 457 16.80 15.58 7.75
CA MET A 457 17.35 15.84 9.08
C MET A 457 16.33 15.70 10.24
N ARG A 458 15.03 15.48 9.96
CA ARG A 458 14.02 15.21 11.00
C ARG A 458 14.04 13.76 11.49
N GLN A 459 14.78 12.87 10.81
CA GLN A 459 14.91 11.50 11.26
C GLN A 459 15.63 11.45 12.62
N LYS A 460 15.25 10.49 13.47
CA LYS A 460 15.95 10.29 14.76
C LYS A 460 17.42 9.94 14.51
N ASN A 461 18.29 10.48 15.37
CA ASN A 461 19.71 10.12 15.40
C ASN A 461 19.90 8.92 16.32
N TYR A 462 20.21 7.76 15.76
CA TYR A 462 20.49 6.55 16.54
C TYR A 462 22.00 6.44 16.77
N GLY A 463 22.37 5.83 17.90
CA GLY A 463 23.74 5.47 18.18
C GLY A 463 24.30 4.52 17.12
N ARG A 464 25.64 4.44 17.06
CA ARG A 464 26.36 3.51 16.20
C ARG A 464 26.88 2.37 17.07
N PHE A 465 26.98 1.17 16.49
CA PHE A 465 27.70 0.09 17.16
C PHE A 465 29.16 0.53 17.34
N LEU A 466 29.63 0.49 18.59
CA LEU A 466 31.01 0.78 18.97
C LEU A 466 31.96 -0.32 18.48
#